data_AF-A0A7S4A199-F1
#
_entry.id   AF-A0A7S4A199-F1
#
_cell.length_a   1.000
_cell.length_b   1.000
_cell.length_c   1.000
_cell.angle_alpha   90.00
_cell.angle_beta   90.00
_cell.angle_gamma   90.00
#
_symmetry.space_group_name_H-M   'P 1'
#
loop_
_entity.id
_entity.type
_entity.pdbx_description
1 polymer ?
#
loop_
_entity_poly.entity_id
_entity_poly.type
_entity_poly.pdbx_seq_one_letter_code
_entity_poly.pdbx_strand_id
1 'polypeptide(L)'
;STCQHRASESSILVVQTNLAGTYRSLGRLEDCIRTQGDVYSGTLKLYGEESRETLGDACNYANALCGLKRYAEARSLLRKMIPVARRTLGESKRLTLLLRWNYAKTLCLDTGATFDDIREAVTTLEETERT
;
A
#
# COMPACT_ATOMS: atom_id res chain seq x y z
N SER A 1 -1.90 31.33 -0.98
CA SER A 1 -1.86 30.70 0.37
C SER A 1 -2.12 29.19 0.34
N THR A 2 -3.08 28.68 -0.45
CA THR A 2 -3.40 27.24 -0.56
C THR A 2 -2.29 26.36 -1.15
N CYS A 3 -1.49 26.89 -2.09
CA CYS A 3 -0.36 26.14 -2.67
C CYS A 3 0.79 25.88 -1.67
N GLN A 4 1.10 26.86 -0.80
CA GLN A 4 2.13 26.71 0.24
C GLN A 4 1.69 25.74 1.35
N HIS A 5 0.40 25.70 1.68
CA HIS A 5 -0.15 24.73 2.63
C HIS A 5 -0.06 23.30 2.10
N ARG A 6 -0.42 23.07 0.83
CA ARG A 6 -0.27 21.75 0.18
C ARG A 6 1.19 21.30 0.03
N ALA A 7 2.10 22.22 -0.26
CA ALA A 7 3.53 21.89 -0.37
C ALA A 7 4.15 21.52 0.99
N SER A 8 3.73 22.19 2.07
CA SER A 8 4.17 21.85 3.43
C SER A 8 3.57 20.54 3.92
N GLU A 9 2.29 20.26 3.64
CA GLU A 9 1.66 18.96 3.90
C GLU A 9 2.35 17.82 3.13
N SER A 10 2.67 18.02 1.84
CA SER A 10 3.44 17.06 1.05
C SER A 10 4.82 16.78 1.66
N SER A 11 5.50 17.82 2.15
CA SER A 11 6.81 17.68 2.80
C SER A 11 6.72 16.89 4.11
N ILE A 12 5.63 17.07 4.89
CA ILE A 12 5.37 16.33 6.12
C ILE A 12 5.17 14.83 5.83
N LEU A 13 4.42 14.50 4.77
CA LEU A 13 4.16 13.09 4.38
C LEU A 13 5.44 12.35 3.98
N VAL A 14 6.36 13.02 3.28
CA VAL A 14 7.68 12.45 2.93
C VAL A 14 8.50 12.16 4.19
N VAL A 15 8.52 13.08 5.15
CA VAL A 15 9.23 12.88 6.44
C VAL A 15 8.62 11.72 7.23
N GLN A 16 7.29 11.60 7.28
CA GLN A 16 6.60 10.50 7.95
C GLN A 16 6.89 9.15 7.28
N THR A 17 7.00 9.11 5.96
CA THR A 17 7.37 7.90 5.20
C THR A 17 8.78 7.43 5.57
N ASN A 18 9.75 8.34 5.63
CA ASN A 18 11.12 8.02 6.02
C ASN A 18 11.20 7.55 7.46
N LEU A 19 10.45 8.18 8.37
CA LEU A 19 10.38 7.80 9.78
C LEU A 19 9.82 6.38 9.97
N ALA A 20 8.77 6.01 9.24
CA ALA A 20 8.25 4.65 9.24
C ALA A 20 9.28 3.62 8.73
N GLY A 21 10.09 3.99 7.73
CA GLY A 21 11.24 3.20 7.29
C GLY A 21 12.26 2.96 8.41
N THR A 22 12.59 4.00 9.19
CA THR A 22 13.48 3.91 10.35
C THR A 22 12.89 3.03 11.46
N TYR A 23 11.61 3.20 11.79
CA TYR A 23 10.95 2.36 12.80
C TYR A 23 10.95 0.88 12.41
N ARG A 24 10.76 0.55 11.13
CA ARG A 24 10.88 -0.82 10.63
C ARG A 24 12.27 -1.40 10.86
N SER A 25 13.32 -0.63 10.56
CA SER A 25 14.72 -1.07 10.79
C SER A 25 15.08 -1.23 12.26
N LEU A 26 14.39 -0.51 13.16
CA LEU A 26 14.57 -0.59 14.61
C LEU A 26 13.65 -1.62 15.29
N GLY A 27 12.84 -2.38 14.54
CA GLY A 27 11.89 -3.36 15.09
C GLY A 27 10.66 -2.75 15.78
N ARG A 28 10.45 -1.43 15.69
CA ARG A 28 9.27 -0.72 16.24
C ARG A 28 8.13 -0.72 15.24
N LEU A 29 7.62 -1.92 14.95
CA LEU A 29 6.71 -2.12 13.83
C LEU A 29 5.31 -1.53 14.07
N GLU A 30 4.84 -1.44 15.32
CA GLU A 30 3.55 -0.84 15.67
C GLU A 30 3.53 0.67 15.36
N ASP A 31 4.61 1.38 15.70
CA ASP A 31 4.75 2.81 15.40
C ASP A 31 4.84 3.07 13.89
N CYS A 32 5.49 2.15 13.16
CA CYS A 32 5.53 2.17 11.69
C CYS A 32 4.12 2.04 11.10
N ILE A 33 3.32 1.07 11.55
CA ILE A 33 1.94 0.89 11.08
C ILE A 33 1.09 2.12 11.37
N ARG A 34 1.12 2.66 12.59
CA ARG A 34 0.35 3.85 12.94
C ARG A 34 0.72 5.02 12.02
N THR A 35 2.02 5.29 11.88
CA THR A 35 2.52 6.38 11.03
C THR A 35 2.09 6.20 9.58
N GLN A 36 2.23 5.00 9.01
CA GLN A 36 1.82 4.71 7.63
C GLN A 36 0.29 4.78 7.43
N GLY A 37 -0.48 4.37 8.44
CA GLY A 37 -1.94 4.47 8.42
C GLY A 37 -2.42 5.93 8.45
N ASP A 38 -1.77 6.78 9.25
CA ASP A 38 -2.04 8.21 9.31
C ASP A 38 -1.68 8.90 7.98
N VAL A 39 -0.52 8.57 7.41
CA VAL A 39 -0.08 9.07 6.10
C VAL A 39 -1.09 8.69 5.00
N TYR A 40 -1.44 7.40 4.89
CA TYR A 40 -2.42 6.93 3.91
C TYR A 40 -3.78 7.61 4.09
N SER A 41 -4.25 7.74 5.33
CA SER A 41 -5.52 8.41 5.61
C SER A 41 -5.48 9.90 5.27
N GLY A 42 -4.33 10.55 5.47
CA GLY A 42 -4.08 11.94 5.10
C GLY A 42 -4.07 12.14 3.59
N THR A 43 -3.30 11.33 2.85
CA THR A 43 -3.22 11.43 1.39
C THR A 43 -4.53 11.07 0.72
N LEU A 44 -5.25 10.07 1.23
CA LEU A 44 -6.59 9.74 0.76
C LEU A 44 -7.55 10.94 0.87
N LYS A 45 -7.49 11.71 1.97
CA LYS A 45 -8.32 12.90 2.15
C LYS A 45 -7.88 14.09 1.29
N LEU A 46 -6.58 14.30 1.12
CA LEU A 46 -6.02 15.47 0.43
C LEU A 46 -6.02 15.35 -1.09
N TYR A 47 -5.75 14.14 -1.59
CA TYR A 47 -5.51 13.87 -3.01
C TYR A 47 -6.49 12.85 -3.62
N GLY A 48 -7.29 12.16 -2.81
CA GLY A 48 -8.24 11.16 -3.26
C GLY A 48 -7.59 9.80 -3.55
N GLU A 49 -8.41 8.79 -3.85
CA GLU A 49 -7.96 7.40 -4.03
C GLU A 49 -7.19 7.16 -5.33
N GLU A 50 -7.39 8.01 -6.34
CA GLU A 50 -6.78 7.88 -7.67
C GLU A 50 -5.39 8.52 -7.78
N SER A 51 -4.98 9.28 -6.77
CA SER A 51 -3.67 9.93 -6.74
C SER A 51 -2.55 8.90 -6.62
N ARG A 52 -1.45 9.16 -7.34
CA ARG A 52 -0.24 8.33 -7.31
C ARG A 52 0.37 8.28 -5.90
N GLU A 53 0.27 9.37 -5.16
CA GLU A 53 0.73 9.50 -3.77
C GLU A 53 -0.08 8.55 -2.87
N THR A 54 -1.42 8.62 -2.93
CA THR A 54 -2.31 7.73 -2.16
C THR A 54 -2.08 6.25 -2.47
N LEU A 55 -1.86 5.91 -3.74
CA LEU A 55 -1.55 4.54 -4.16
C LEU A 55 -0.17 4.07 -3.64
N GLY A 56 0.80 4.99 -3.56
CA GLY A 56 2.11 4.76 -2.97
C GLY A 56 2.01 4.46 -1.48
N ASP A 57 1.25 5.28 -0.77
CA ASP A 57 1.07 5.15 0.68
C ASP A 57 0.25 3.91 1.05
N ALA A 58 -0.73 3.54 0.23
CA ALA A 58 -1.44 2.26 0.40
C ALA A 58 -0.49 1.06 0.32
N CYS A 59 0.47 1.08 -0.61
CA CYS A 59 1.48 0.04 -0.76
C CYS A 59 2.41 -0.02 0.47
N ASN A 60 2.84 1.14 0.98
CA ASN A 60 3.68 1.23 2.17
C ASN A 60 2.94 0.76 3.44
N TYR A 61 1.69 1.18 3.61
CA TYR A 61 0.86 0.77 4.74
C TYR A 61 0.56 -0.73 4.73
N ALA A 62 0.23 -1.32 3.57
CA ALA A 62 0.06 -2.76 3.43
C ALA A 62 1.34 -3.55 3.78
N ASN A 63 2.50 -3.06 3.36
CA ASN A 63 3.78 -3.65 3.72
C ASN A 63 4.05 -3.60 5.23
N ALA A 64 3.71 -2.49 5.90
CA ALA A 64 3.84 -2.35 7.34
C ALA A 64 2.90 -3.33 8.08
N LEU A 65 1.64 -3.46 7.63
CA LEU A 65 0.67 -4.42 8.16
C LEU A 65 1.18 -5.87 8.06
N CYS A 66 1.79 -6.25 6.92
CA CYS A 66 2.41 -7.56 6.76
C CYS A 66 3.56 -7.81 7.75
N GLY A 67 4.33 -6.76 8.09
CA GLY A 67 5.43 -6.84 9.06
C GLY A 67 4.98 -7.28 10.46
N LEU A 68 3.75 -6.95 10.86
CA LEU A 68 3.13 -7.40 12.13
C LEU A 68 2.11 -8.54 11.95
N LYS A 69 2.17 -9.26 10.82
CA LYS A 69 1.26 -10.37 10.54
C LYS A 69 -0.22 -9.98 10.52
N ARG A 70 -0.54 -8.69 10.32
CA ARG A 70 -1.91 -8.17 10.16
C ARG A 70 -2.40 -8.39 8.72
N TYR A 71 -2.35 -9.64 8.26
CA TYR A 71 -2.52 -9.98 6.86
C TYR A 71 -3.93 -9.71 6.33
N ALA A 72 -4.97 -9.93 7.13
CA ALA A 72 -6.34 -9.66 6.74
C ALA A 72 -6.58 -8.18 6.36
N GLU A 73 -5.97 -7.26 7.10
CA GLU A 73 -6.06 -5.82 6.83
C GLU A 73 -5.24 -5.43 5.60
N ALA A 74 -4.02 -5.95 5.46
CA ALA A 74 -3.20 -5.74 4.27
C ALA A 74 -3.93 -6.24 3.01
N ARG A 75 -4.52 -7.44 3.08
CA ARG A 75 -5.30 -8.06 2.01
C ARG A 75 -6.48 -7.17 1.61
N SER A 76 -7.28 -6.72 2.57
CA SER A 76 -8.44 -5.86 2.31
C SER A 76 -8.04 -4.56 1.61
N LEU A 77 -6.98 -3.90 2.11
CA LEU A 77 -6.46 -2.67 1.54
C LEU A 77 -5.98 -2.86 0.10
N LEU A 78 -5.17 -3.89 -0.14
CA LEU A 78 -4.60 -4.16 -1.47
C LEU A 78 -5.68 -4.57 -2.47
N ARG A 79 -6.65 -5.40 -2.08
CA ARG A 79 -7.79 -5.78 -2.93
C ARG A 79 -8.60 -4.57 -3.37
N LYS A 80 -8.73 -3.55 -2.50
CA LYS A 80 -9.39 -2.28 -2.83
C LYS A 80 -8.55 -1.43 -3.80
N MET A 81 -7.24 -1.33 -3.58
CA MET A 81 -6.40 -0.36 -4.30
C MET A 81 -5.86 -0.86 -5.65
N ILE A 82 -5.74 -2.17 -5.89
CA ILE A 82 -5.27 -2.72 -7.18
C ILE A 82 -6.15 -2.28 -8.36
N PRO A 83 -7.50 -2.40 -8.31
CA PRO A 83 -8.36 -1.93 -9.40
C PRO A 83 -8.29 -0.41 -9.63
N VAL A 84 -7.99 0.37 -8.58
CA VAL A 84 -7.80 1.82 -8.69
C VAL A 84 -6.47 2.12 -9.40
N ALA A 85 -5.38 1.46 -8.99
CA ALA A 85 -4.06 1.59 -9.62
C ALA A 85 -4.10 1.20 -11.12
N ARG A 86 -4.80 0.10 -11.44
CA ARG A 86 -4.98 -0.36 -12.82
C ARG A 86 -5.67 0.70 -13.69
N ARG A 87 -6.75 1.31 -13.20
CA ARG A 87 -7.51 2.33 -13.95
C ARG A 87 -6.74 3.64 -14.12
N THR A 88 -5.97 4.04 -13.10
CA THR A 88 -5.35 5.37 -13.03
C THR A 88 -3.95 5.42 -13.62
N LEU A 89 -3.14 4.39 -13.35
CA LEU A 89 -1.74 4.33 -13.79
C LEU A 89 -1.56 3.41 -15.00
N GLY A 90 -2.42 2.40 -15.13
CA GLY A 90 -2.28 1.31 -16.09
C GLY A 90 -1.67 0.05 -15.47
N GLU A 91 -1.84 -1.07 -16.15
CA GLU A 91 -1.56 -2.41 -15.64
C GLU A 91 -0.07 -2.66 -15.37
N SER A 92 0.79 -2.31 -16.34
CA SER A 92 2.23 -2.60 -16.28
C SER A 92 3.04 -1.52 -15.57
N LYS A 93 2.39 -0.54 -14.92
CA LYS A 93 3.14 0.48 -14.17
C LYS A 93 3.71 -0.14 -12.91
N ARG A 94 4.96 0.21 -12.61
CA ARG A 94 5.71 -0.25 -11.43
C ARG A 94 4.89 -0.22 -10.13
N LEU A 95 4.08 0.81 -9.91
CA LEU A 95 3.29 0.92 -8.68
C LEU A 95 2.11 -0.07 -8.63
N THR A 96 1.42 -0.28 -9.75
CA THR A 96 0.39 -1.32 -9.89
C THR A 96 0.98 -2.70 -9.64
N LEU A 97 2.13 -3.00 -10.24
CA LEU A 97 2.84 -4.27 -10.04
C LEU A 97 3.25 -4.49 -8.57
N LEU A 98 3.73 -3.44 -7.88
CA LEU A 98 4.09 -3.52 -6.46
C LEU A 98 2.89 -3.84 -5.56
N LEU A 99 1.73 -3.22 -5.81
CA LEU A 99 0.51 -3.52 -5.06
C LEU A 99 0.10 -4.99 -5.23
N ARG A 100 0.17 -5.52 -6.46
CA ARG A 100 -0.14 -6.92 -6.78
C ARG A 100 0.85 -7.89 -6.15
N TRP A 101 2.14 -7.59 -6.21
CA TRP A 101 3.18 -8.39 -5.57
C TRP A 101 2.99 -8.43 -4.05
N ASN A 102 2.71 -7.28 -3.42
CA ASN A 102 2.39 -7.22 -2.00
C ASN A 102 1.13 -8.04 -1.67
N TYR A 103 0.13 -8.08 -2.56
CA TYR A 103 -1.10 -8.84 -2.35
C TYR A 103 -0.82 -10.33 -2.34
N ALA A 104 -0.10 -10.82 -3.36
CA ALA A 104 0.32 -12.20 -3.42
C ALA A 104 1.19 -12.60 -2.21
N LYS A 105 2.17 -11.76 -1.85
CA LYS A 105 3.00 -11.98 -0.66
C LYS A 105 2.15 -12.06 0.61
N THR A 106 1.19 -11.16 0.79
CA THR A 106 0.27 -11.16 1.96
C THR A 106 -0.45 -12.49 2.06
N LEU A 107 -0.96 -12.99 0.94
CA LEU A 107 -1.71 -14.24 0.86
C LEU A 107 -0.86 -15.49 1.08
N CYS A 108 0.38 -15.50 0.59
CA CYS A 108 1.32 -16.59 0.87
C CYS A 108 1.73 -16.65 2.36
N LEU A 109 1.73 -15.51 3.05
CA LEU A 109 2.10 -15.43 4.47
C LEU A 109 0.92 -15.59 5.42
N ASP A 110 -0.30 -15.38 4.94
CA ASP A 110 -1.54 -15.49 5.70
C ASP A 110 -1.97 -16.94 5.86
N THR A 111 -1.78 -17.50 7.06
CA THR A 111 -2.26 -18.85 7.40
C THR A 111 -3.78 -18.97 7.41
N GLY A 112 -4.52 -17.85 7.35
CA GLY A 112 -5.97 -17.79 7.21
C GLY A 112 -6.46 -17.55 5.78
N ALA A 113 -5.56 -17.48 4.78
CA ALA A 113 -5.97 -17.35 3.39
C ALA A 113 -6.72 -18.60 2.91
N THR A 114 -7.87 -18.40 2.29
CA THR A 114 -8.64 -19.49 1.67
C THR A 114 -8.01 -19.87 0.33
N PHE A 115 -8.38 -21.05 -0.18
CA PHE A 115 -7.97 -21.47 -1.52
C PHE A 115 -8.42 -20.47 -2.60
N ASP A 116 -9.59 -19.85 -2.45
CA ASP A 116 -10.07 -18.80 -3.35
C ASP A 116 -9.20 -17.55 -3.31
N ASP A 117 -8.73 -17.15 -2.13
CA ASP A 117 -7.81 -16.02 -2.00
C ASP A 117 -6.48 -16.32 -2.73
N ILE A 118 -5.94 -17.52 -2.56
CA ILE A 118 -4.72 -17.96 -3.25
C ILE A 118 -4.93 -18.00 -4.77
N ARG A 119 -6.07 -18.50 -5.23
CA ARG A 119 -6.44 -18.51 -6.66
C ARG A 119 -6.53 -17.09 -7.21
N GLU A 120 -7.16 -16.17 -6.46
CA GLU A 120 -7.21 -14.74 -6.82
C GLU A 120 -5.79 -14.15 -6.93
N ALA A 121 -4.89 -14.47 -6.00
CA ALA A 121 -3.48 -14.04 -6.06
C ALA A 121 -2.78 -14.52 -7.33
N VAL A 122 -2.91 -15.80 -7.66
CA VAL A 122 -2.28 -16.39 -8.85
C VAL A 122 -2.82 -15.72 -10.11
N THR A 123 -4.14 -15.55 -10.23
CA THR A 123 -4.71 -14.83 -11.38
C THR A 123 -4.20 -13.38 -11.46
N THR A 124 -4.07 -12.73 -10.31
CA THR A 124 -3.54 -11.36 -10.22
C THR A 124 -2.07 -11.29 -10.64
N LEU A 125 -1.26 -12.33 -10.41
CA LEU A 125 0.15 -12.38 -10.84
C LEU A 125 0.29 -12.83 -12.30
N GLU A 126 -0.48 -13.80 -12.77
CA GLU A 126 -0.42 -14.25 -14.17
C GLU A 126 -0.80 -13.13 -15.16
N GLU A 127 -1.71 -12.25 -14.76
CA GLU A 127 -2.02 -11.03 -15.51
C GLU A 127 -0.83 -10.07 -15.60
N THR A 128 0.15 -10.12 -14.68
CA THR A 128 1.37 -9.30 -14.74
C THR A 128 2.42 -9.85 -15.70
N GLU A 129 2.49 -11.16 -15.91
CA GLU A 129 3.46 -11.79 -16.81
C GLU A 129 3.06 -11.68 -18.29
N ARG A 130 1.77 -11.42 -18.55
CA ARG A 130 1.20 -11.33 -19.91
C ARG A 130 1.21 -9.91 -20.51
N THR A 131 1.73 -8.91 -19.80
CA THR A 131 1.79 -7.49 -20.24
C THR A 131 3.20 -6.94 -20.26
#